data_AF-A0A7Y8F9Z9-F1
#
_entry.id   AF-A0A7Y8F9Z9-F1
#
_cell.length_a   1.000
_cell.length_b   1.000
_cell.length_c   1.000
_cell.angle_alpha   90.00
_cell.angle_beta   90.00
_cell.angle_gamma   90.00
#
_symmetry.space_group_name_H-M   'P 1'
#
loop_
_entity.id
_entity.type
_entity.pdbx_description
1 polymer ?
#
loop_
_entity_poly.entity_id
_entity_poly.type
_entity_poly.pdbx_seq_one_letter_code
_entity_poly.pdbx_strand_id
1 'polypeptide(L)'
;MLKDNFNAFRAPGTSHVTQQSLQDMADRRLTGNEDRDQNILLARELLRRPEVLQAFDRSGGTGNLDGRITRKDLDAVLSSDNPLKYQSDKQIAEQMLKDFNALKGGFWKSSININDLHRMAALPLTGNPRQDSLIQLAREVTQRSSLLTQMDNFASQDNDGKIVKDALRWLSR
;
A
#
# COMPACT_ATOMS: atom_id res chain seq x y z
N MET A 1 12.97 1.13 16.03
CA MET A 1 12.16 1.29 14.79
C MET A 1 11.33 2.59 14.87
N LEU A 2 10.77 3.07 13.74
CA LEU A 2 9.97 4.33 13.69
C LEU A 2 8.85 4.37 14.75
N LYS A 3 8.21 3.22 15.00
CA LYS A 3 7.16 3.04 16.01
C LYS A 3 7.62 3.37 17.43
N ASP A 4 8.85 2.98 17.79
CA ASP A 4 9.38 3.09 19.15
C ASP A 4 9.66 4.55 19.51
N ASN A 5 10.20 5.30 18.56
CA ASN A 5 10.54 6.71 18.72
C ASN A 5 9.59 7.65 17.97
N PHE A 6 8.36 7.24 17.69
CA PHE A 6 7.40 7.99 16.87
C PHE A 6 7.22 9.46 17.30
N ASN A 7 7.27 9.73 18.60
CA ASN A 7 7.15 11.10 19.12
C ASN A 7 8.34 11.99 18.72
N ALA A 8 9.53 11.42 18.48
CA ALA A 8 10.71 12.17 18.03
C ALA A 8 10.57 12.68 16.58
N PHE A 9 9.74 12.02 15.77
CA PHE A 9 9.56 12.34 14.35
C PHE A 9 8.35 13.20 14.06
N ARG A 10 7.54 13.55 15.07
CA ARG A 10 6.36 14.40 14.92
C ARG A 10 6.73 15.87 14.99
N ALA A 11 6.04 16.69 14.20
CA ALA A 11 6.07 18.12 14.40
C ALA A 11 5.40 18.48 15.74
N PRO A 12 5.82 19.56 16.42
CA PRO A 12 5.17 20.02 17.65
C PRO A 12 3.66 20.23 17.44
N GLY A 13 2.85 19.67 18.35
CA GLY A 13 1.39 19.82 18.30
C GLY A 13 0.65 18.90 17.31
N THR A 14 1.34 18.11 16.48
CA THR A 14 0.69 17.12 15.59
C THR A 14 0.61 15.76 16.24
N SER A 15 -0.36 14.91 15.86
CA SER A 15 -0.48 13.51 16.30
C SER A 15 0.16 12.49 15.34
N HIS A 16 0.72 12.96 14.22
CA HIS A 16 1.19 12.16 13.10
C HIS A 16 2.56 12.66 12.62
N VAL A 17 3.32 11.76 12.01
CA VAL A 17 4.58 12.06 11.32
C VAL A 17 4.24 12.47 9.89
N THR A 18 4.97 13.45 9.35
CA THR A 18 4.87 13.85 7.94
C THR A 18 6.21 13.62 7.26
N GLN A 19 6.22 13.62 5.92
CA GLN A 19 7.48 13.61 5.18
C GLN A 19 8.37 14.81 5.55
N GLN A 20 7.77 15.98 5.78
CA GLN A 20 8.51 17.17 6.21
C GLN A 20 9.16 16.97 7.58
N SER A 21 8.45 16.43 8.58
CA SER A 21 9.04 16.24 9.91
C SER A 21 10.13 15.17 9.93
N LEU A 22 10.08 14.21 9.00
CA LEU A 22 11.18 13.27 8.74
C LEU A 22 12.38 13.98 8.09
N GLN A 23 12.15 14.85 7.10
CA GLN A 23 13.19 15.66 6.47
C GLN A 23 13.91 16.54 7.51
N ASP A 24 13.14 17.24 8.36
CA ASP A 24 13.66 18.08 9.44
C ASP A 24 14.53 17.30 10.44
N MET A 25 14.24 16.02 10.66
CA MET A 25 15.07 15.13 11.49
C MET A 25 16.32 14.67 10.74
N ALA A 26 16.19 14.29 9.47
CA ALA A 26 17.29 13.80 8.64
C ALA A 26 18.38 14.86 8.39
N ASP A 27 17.99 16.13 8.31
CA ASP A 27 18.88 17.27 8.07
C ASP A 27 19.72 17.66 9.30
N ARG A 28 19.41 17.11 10.48
CA ARG A 28 20.20 17.39 11.68
C ARG A 28 21.58 16.75 11.59
N ARG A 29 22.58 17.46 12.15
CA ARG A 29 23.92 16.89 12.36
C ARG A 29 23.87 15.84 13.46
N LEU A 30 24.73 14.83 13.35
CA LEU A 30 24.98 13.91 14.45
C LEU A 30 25.50 14.69 15.66
N THR A 31 25.06 14.27 16.83
CA THR A 31 25.19 14.99 18.10
C THR A 31 26.16 14.29 19.05
N GLY A 32 26.56 13.06 18.75
CA GLY A 32 27.34 12.20 19.65
C GLY A 32 26.49 11.53 20.73
N ASN A 33 25.18 11.81 20.78
CA ASN A 33 24.23 11.10 21.63
C ASN A 33 23.59 9.96 20.83
N GLU A 34 23.74 8.73 21.29
CA GLU A 34 23.33 7.52 20.58
C GLU A 34 21.85 7.55 20.17
N ASP A 35 20.93 7.83 21.10
CA ASP A 35 19.48 7.82 20.81
C ASP A 35 19.08 8.87 19.77
N ARG A 36 19.66 10.08 19.85
CA ARG A 36 19.41 11.16 18.89
C ARG A 36 19.98 10.80 17.52
N ASP A 37 21.19 10.27 17.49
CA ASP A 37 21.89 9.92 16.28
C ASP A 37 21.19 8.75 15.55
N GLN A 38 20.68 7.77 16.30
CA GLN A 38 19.83 6.70 15.76
C GLN A 38 18.55 7.25 15.10
N ASN A 39 17.88 8.24 15.71
CA ASN A 39 16.69 8.85 15.11
C ASN A 39 17.03 9.61 13.82
N ILE A 40 18.15 10.33 13.77
CA ILE A 40 18.63 11.02 12.56
C ILE A 40 18.92 10.03 11.45
N LEU A 41 19.65 8.94 11.75
CA LEU A 41 19.97 7.91 10.78
C LEU A 41 18.74 7.17 10.28
N LEU A 42 17.77 6.88 11.16
CA LEU A 42 16.51 6.27 10.78
C LEU A 42 15.68 7.18 9.85
N ALA A 43 15.59 8.48 10.12
CA ALA A 43 14.91 9.42 9.22
C ALA A 43 15.54 9.42 7.82
N ARG A 44 16.88 9.45 7.74
CA ARG A 44 17.62 9.36 6.47
C ARG A 44 17.34 8.07 5.72
N GLU A 45 17.29 6.95 6.43
CA GLU A 45 17.03 5.65 5.81
C GLU A 45 15.59 5.54 5.28
N LEU A 46 14.61 6.04 6.04
CA LEU A 46 13.22 6.07 5.60
C LEU A 46 13.06 6.92 4.33
N LEU A 47 13.69 8.10 4.27
CA LEU A 47 13.65 8.97 3.08
C LEU A 47 14.33 8.35 1.85
N ARG A 48 15.23 7.37 2.04
CA ARG A 48 15.82 6.59 0.94
C ARG A 48 14.96 5.40 0.50
N ARG A 49 13.87 5.11 1.21
CA ARG A 49 12.94 4.00 0.97
C ARG A 49 11.52 4.53 0.73
N PRO A 50 11.27 5.21 -0.40
CA PRO A 50 9.99 5.86 -0.67
C PRO A 50 8.80 4.88 -0.63
N GLU A 51 9.01 3.62 -1.02
CA GLU A 51 8.00 2.56 -0.96
C GLU A 51 7.59 2.22 0.49
N VAL A 52 8.54 2.21 1.43
CA VAL A 52 8.26 1.97 2.85
C VAL A 52 7.52 3.16 3.44
N LEU A 53 7.93 4.38 3.08
CA LEU A 53 7.23 5.60 3.51
C LEU A 53 5.81 5.66 2.98
N GLN A 54 5.60 5.38 1.70
CA GLN A 54 4.26 5.32 1.12
C GLN A 54 3.40 4.28 1.82
N ALA A 55 3.93 3.08 2.11
CA ALA A 55 3.18 2.08 2.85
C ALA A 55 2.72 2.59 4.22
N PHE A 56 3.59 3.29 4.96
CA PHE A 56 3.24 3.89 6.25
C PHE A 56 2.30 5.10 6.15
N ASP A 57 2.27 5.78 5.01
CA ASP A 57 1.43 6.93 4.71
C ASP A 57 0.04 6.54 4.15
N ARG A 58 -0.17 5.24 3.89
CA ARG A 58 -1.47 4.76 3.41
C ARG A 58 -2.50 4.81 4.52
N SER A 59 -3.50 5.64 4.32
CA SER A 59 -4.65 5.79 5.20
C SER A 59 -5.42 4.46 5.34
N GLY A 60 -5.51 3.95 6.57
CA GLY A 60 -6.25 2.73 6.88
C GLY A 60 -7.74 2.80 6.48
N GLY A 61 -8.12 2.06 5.44
CA GLY A 61 -9.49 1.94 4.92
C GLY A 61 -9.67 2.49 3.50
N THR A 62 -8.85 3.46 3.06
CA THR A 62 -8.88 3.97 1.68
C THR A 62 -7.67 3.54 0.85
N GLY A 63 -6.52 3.34 1.50
CA GLY A 63 -5.24 3.10 0.84
C GLY A 63 -4.64 4.36 0.20
N ASN A 64 -5.24 5.54 0.41
CA ASN A 64 -4.73 6.82 -0.08
C ASN A 64 -3.48 7.26 0.67
N LEU A 65 -2.58 7.93 -0.04
CA LEU A 65 -1.47 8.67 0.55
C LEU A 65 -2.00 10.03 1.02
N ASP A 66 -2.16 10.21 2.33
CA ASP A 66 -2.75 11.42 2.91
C ASP A 66 -1.71 12.35 3.57
N GLY A 67 -0.42 11.99 3.49
CA GLY A 67 0.70 12.73 4.08
C GLY A 67 0.77 12.63 5.60
N ARG A 68 0.00 11.74 6.23
CA ARG A 68 -0.10 11.57 7.69
C ARG A 68 0.21 10.13 8.08
N ILE A 69 1.45 9.89 8.46
CA ILE A 69 1.86 8.62 9.06
C ILE A 69 1.43 8.59 10.53
N THR A 70 0.36 7.88 10.85
CA THR A 70 -0.11 7.68 12.23
C THR A 70 0.45 6.40 12.84
N ARG A 71 0.35 6.24 14.17
CA ARG A 71 0.70 4.97 14.84
C ARG A 71 -0.15 3.80 14.31
N LYS A 72 -1.42 4.06 13.98
CA LYS A 72 -2.34 3.06 13.45
C LYS A 72 -1.89 2.56 12.08
N ASP A 73 -1.38 3.44 11.22
CA ASP A 73 -0.90 3.06 9.89
C ASP A 73 0.38 2.22 10.01
N LEU A 74 1.29 2.61 10.92
CA LEU A 74 2.47 1.78 11.24
C LEU A 74 2.07 0.39 11.73
N ASP A 75 1.11 0.31 12.65
CA ASP A 75 0.64 -0.96 13.18
C ASP A 75 -0.02 -1.83 12.11
N ALA A 76 -0.80 -1.24 11.21
CA ALA A 76 -1.42 -1.95 10.09
C ALA A 76 -0.37 -2.56 9.15
N VAL A 77 0.67 -1.81 8.77
CA VAL A 77 1.73 -2.32 7.89
C VAL A 77 2.62 -3.33 8.62
N LEU A 78 2.99 -3.07 9.87
CA LEU A 78 3.89 -3.96 10.62
C LEU A 78 3.22 -5.29 11.00
N SER A 79 1.91 -5.31 11.23
CA SER A 79 1.14 -6.53 11.53
C SER A 79 0.70 -7.30 10.29
N SER A 80 0.65 -6.67 9.12
CA SER A 80 0.30 -7.33 7.87
C SER A 80 1.35 -8.38 7.48
N ASP A 81 0.90 -9.60 7.21
CA ASP A 81 1.67 -10.70 6.65
C ASP A 81 1.67 -10.70 5.11
N ASN A 82 0.94 -9.79 4.48
CA ASN A 82 0.85 -9.69 3.03
C ASN A 82 2.19 -9.19 2.45
N PRO A 83 2.86 -9.95 1.56
CA PRO A 83 4.12 -9.52 0.97
C PRO A 83 3.97 -8.29 0.05
N LEU A 84 2.75 -7.94 -0.34
CA LEU A 84 2.46 -6.82 -1.23
C LEU A 84 2.27 -5.48 -0.48
N LYS A 85 2.35 -5.46 0.86
CA LYS A 85 2.07 -4.27 1.68
C LYS A 85 2.94 -3.04 1.39
N TYR A 86 4.13 -3.25 0.81
CA TYR A 86 5.03 -2.16 0.40
C TYR A 86 4.88 -1.75 -1.06
N GLN A 87 4.04 -2.42 -1.84
CA GLN A 87 3.88 -2.11 -3.25
C GLN A 87 3.08 -0.83 -3.46
N SER A 88 3.47 -0.03 -4.45
CA SER A 88 2.69 1.12 -4.90
C SER A 88 1.40 0.69 -5.60
N ASP A 89 0.47 1.60 -5.81
CA ASP A 89 -0.77 1.29 -6.54
C ASP A 89 -0.52 0.91 -7.99
N LYS A 90 0.47 1.54 -8.59
CA LYS A 90 1.01 1.17 -9.90
C LYS A 90 1.48 -0.29 -9.92
N GLN A 91 2.27 -0.71 -8.94
CA GLN A 91 2.77 -2.09 -8.87
C GLN A 91 1.65 -3.11 -8.65
N ILE A 92 0.63 -2.77 -7.86
CA ILE A 92 -0.57 -3.61 -7.72
C ILE A 92 -1.33 -3.71 -9.04
N ALA A 93 -1.53 -2.59 -9.75
CA ALA A 93 -2.18 -2.59 -11.06
C ALA A 93 -1.38 -3.39 -12.11
N GLU A 94 -0.05 -3.26 -12.13
CA GLU A 94 0.86 -4.07 -12.95
C GLU A 94 0.70 -5.57 -12.67
N GLN A 95 0.65 -5.97 -11.40
CA GLN A 95 0.50 -7.37 -11.03
C GLN A 95 -0.89 -7.91 -11.40
N MET A 96 -1.95 -7.12 -11.17
CA MET A 96 -3.30 -7.47 -11.63
C MET A 96 -3.38 -7.58 -13.15
N LEU A 97 -2.65 -6.76 -13.90
CA LEU A 97 -2.59 -6.84 -15.36
C LEU A 97 -1.93 -8.14 -15.82
N LYS A 98 -0.83 -8.55 -15.18
CA LYS A 98 -0.14 -9.82 -15.44
C LYS A 98 -1.07 -11.01 -15.15
N ASP A 99 -1.78 -10.96 -14.03
CA ASP A 99 -2.67 -12.03 -13.58
C ASP A 99 -4.12 -11.90 -14.06
N PHE A 100 -4.39 -10.97 -14.98
CA PHE A 100 -5.75 -10.61 -15.40
C PHE A 100 -6.61 -11.81 -15.80
N ASN A 101 -6.04 -12.74 -16.57
CA ASN A 101 -6.74 -13.94 -17.02
C ASN A 101 -7.05 -14.91 -15.88
N ALA A 102 -6.19 -14.99 -14.86
CA ALA A 102 -6.44 -15.82 -13.68
C ALA A 102 -7.48 -15.16 -12.77
N LEU A 103 -7.41 -13.84 -12.58
CA LEU A 103 -8.31 -13.08 -11.72
C LEU A 103 -9.74 -12.99 -12.28
N LYS A 104 -9.89 -12.82 -13.60
CA LYS A 104 -11.23 -12.83 -14.23
C LYS A 104 -11.86 -14.22 -14.21
N GLY A 105 -11.06 -15.28 -14.11
CA GLY A 105 -11.51 -16.66 -14.23
C GLY A 105 -11.90 -17.02 -15.66
N GLY A 106 -13.14 -17.47 -15.86
CA GLY A 106 -13.64 -18.08 -17.10
C GLY A 106 -13.14 -17.45 -18.41
N PHE A 107 -12.83 -18.31 -19.39
CA PHE A 107 -12.18 -17.91 -20.65
C PHE A 107 -12.91 -16.74 -21.35
N TRP A 108 -14.24 -16.77 -21.38
CA TRP A 108 -15.10 -15.80 -22.05
C TRP A 108 -15.32 -14.47 -21.29
N LYS A 109 -14.90 -14.36 -20.02
CA LYS A 109 -15.02 -13.11 -19.28
C LYS A 109 -14.04 -12.06 -19.83
N SER A 110 -14.50 -10.84 -20.04
CA SER A 110 -13.68 -9.72 -20.53
C SER A 110 -13.16 -8.79 -19.43
N SER A 111 -13.59 -8.99 -18.18
CA SER A 111 -13.25 -8.16 -17.02
C SER A 111 -13.12 -8.97 -15.74
N ILE A 112 -12.39 -8.43 -14.77
CA ILE A 112 -12.38 -8.93 -13.39
C ILE A 112 -13.60 -8.35 -12.67
N ASN A 113 -14.36 -9.18 -11.95
CA ASN A 113 -15.47 -8.71 -11.14
C ASN A 113 -14.99 -8.38 -9.72
N ILE A 114 -15.36 -7.20 -9.20
CA ILE A 114 -14.92 -6.76 -7.87
C ILE A 114 -15.45 -7.67 -6.75
N ASN A 115 -16.67 -8.20 -6.88
CA ASN A 115 -17.20 -9.17 -5.91
C ASN A 115 -16.42 -10.49 -5.94
N ASP A 116 -15.90 -10.91 -7.11
CA ASP A 116 -15.01 -12.08 -7.20
C ASP A 116 -13.69 -11.84 -6.46
N LEU A 117 -13.13 -10.62 -6.53
CA LEU A 117 -11.95 -10.23 -5.76
C LEU A 117 -12.21 -10.23 -4.25
N HIS A 118 -13.33 -9.68 -3.78
CA HIS A 118 -13.68 -9.73 -2.36
C HIS A 118 -13.86 -11.17 -1.86
N ARG A 119 -14.51 -12.03 -2.67
CA ARG A 119 -14.64 -13.45 -2.34
C ARG A 119 -13.28 -14.14 -2.27
N MET A 120 -12.38 -13.85 -3.21
CA MET A 120 -11.02 -14.39 -3.24
C MET A 120 -10.18 -13.91 -2.04
N ALA A 121 -10.29 -12.62 -1.68
CA ALA A 121 -9.57 -12.04 -0.54
C ALA A 121 -9.94 -12.70 0.79
N ALA A 122 -11.18 -13.17 0.92
CA ALA A 122 -11.70 -13.87 2.10
C ALA A 122 -11.25 -15.34 2.21
N LEU A 123 -10.64 -15.92 1.16
CA LEU A 123 -10.16 -17.31 1.21
C LEU A 123 -8.95 -17.44 2.14
N PRO A 124 -8.79 -18.57 2.86
CA PRO A 124 -7.54 -18.90 3.51
C PRO A 124 -6.45 -19.18 2.47
N LEU A 125 -5.18 -19.00 2.85
CA LEU A 125 -4.07 -19.49 2.03
C LEU A 125 -4.14 -21.01 1.95
N THR A 126 -3.90 -21.56 0.77
CA THR A 126 -4.06 -22.99 0.47
C THR A 126 -2.73 -23.74 0.48
N GLY A 127 -1.60 -23.02 0.56
CA GLY A 127 -0.25 -23.57 0.44
C GLY A 127 0.18 -23.78 -1.01
N ASN A 128 -0.69 -23.51 -1.99
CA ASN A 128 -0.33 -23.49 -3.40
C ASN A 128 0.20 -22.10 -3.77
N PRO A 129 1.47 -21.95 -4.18
CA PRO A 129 2.08 -20.63 -4.39
C PRO A 129 1.34 -19.75 -5.40
N ARG A 130 0.79 -20.35 -6.47
CA ARG A 130 0.05 -19.61 -7.49
C ARG A 130 -1.29 -19.12 -6.96
N GLN A 131 -2.01 -19.96 -6.24
CA GLN A 131 -3.30 -19.58 -5.66
C GLN A 131 -3.12 -18.56 -4.54
N ASP A 132 -2.12 -18.77 -3.68
CA ASP A 132 -1.80 -17.88 -2.57
C ASP A 132 -1.38 -16.49 -3.06
N SER A 133 -0.62 -16.41 -4.16
CA SER A 133 -0.29 -15.15 -4.82
C SER A 133 -1.55 -14.38 -5.27
N LEU A 134 -2.55 -15.07 -5.84
CA LEU A 134 -3.79 -14.42 -6.27
C LEU A 134 -4.63 -13.97 -5.08
N ILE A 135 -4.69 -14.78 -4.00
CA ILE A 135 -5.38 -14.43 -2.76
C ILE A 135 -4.73 -13.19 -2.11
N GLN A 136 -3.40 -13.16 -2.02
CA GLN A 136 -2.67 -12.02 -1.46
C GLN A 136 -2.86 -10.75 -2.29
N LEU A 137 -2.86 -10.87 -3.62
CA LEU A 137 -3.18 -9.76 -4.52
C LEU A 137 -4.61 -9.24 -4.34
N ALA A 138 -5.58 -10.15 -4.23
CA ALA A 138 -6.97 -9.81 -3.96
C ALA A 138 -7.14 -9.12 -2.60
N ARG A 139 -6.46 -9.61 -1.55
CA ARG A 139 -6.45 -8.98 -0.22
C ARG A 139 -5.88 -7.57 -0.27
N GLU A 140 -4.76 -7.38 -0.95
CA GLU A 140 -4.12 -6.07 -1.02
C GLU A 140 -4.99 -5.06 -1.77
N VAL A 141 -5.48 -5.41 -2.97
CA VAL A 141 -6.28 -4.46 -3.77
C VAL A 141 -7.61 -4.12 -3.10
N THR A 142 -8.26 -5.09 -2.44
CA THR A 142 -9.54 -4.84 -1.77
C THR A 142 -9.42 -4.01 -0.49
N GLN A 143 -8.23 -3.92 0.10
CA GLN A 143 -7.94 -2.98 1.21
C GLN A 143 -7.67 -1.55 0.72
N ARG A 144 -7.38 -1.37 -0.56
CA ARG A 144 -7.09 -0.08 -1.20
C ARG A 144 -8.30 0.41 -1.98
N SER A 145 -9.37 0.76 -1.27
CA SER A 145 -10.65 1.10 -1.89
C SER A 145 -10.56 2.24 -2.91
N SER A 146 -9.68 3.23 -2.74
CA SER A 146 -9.48 4.26 -3.77
C SER A 146 -8.88 3.71 -5.07
N LEU A 147 -7.88 2.82 -4.98
CA LEU A 147 -7.32 2.14 -6.15
C LEU A 147 -8.40 1.30 -6.85
N LEU A 148 -9.19 0.58 -6.06
CA LEU A 148 -10.27 -0.25 -6.58
C LEU A 148 -11.33 0.58 -7.32
N THR A 149 -11.70 1.75 -6.78
CA THR A 149 -12.59 2.71 -7.46
C THR A 149 -11.97 3.26 -8.75
N GLN A 150 -10.67 3.57 -8.77
CA GLN A 150 -9.98 4.00 -9.99
C GLN A 150 -9.98 2.90 -11.06
N MET A 151 -9.79 1.64 -10.65
CA MET A 151 -9.83 0.48 -11.55
C MET A 151 -11.22 0.22 -12.14
N ASP A 152 -12.28 0.48 -11.36
CA ASP A 152 -13.68 0.31 -11.78
C ASP A 152 -14.14 1.40 -12.75
N ASN A 153 -13.79 2.66 -12.46
CA ASN A 153 -14.29 3.80 -13.22
C ASN A 153 -13.46 4.12 -14.47
N PHE A 154 -12.26 3.57 -14.61
CA PHE A 154 -11.43 3.84 -15.78
C PHE A 154 -11.76 2.92 -16.95
N ALA A 155 -12.10 3.49 -18.11
CA ALA A 155 -12.35 2.77 -19.37
C ALA A 155 -13.46 1.68 -19.32
N SER A 156 -14.29 1.69 -18.27
CA SER A 156 -15.55 0.95 -18.13
C SER A 156 -16.68 1.95 -17.85
N GLN A 157 -17.90 1.45 -17.72
CA GLN A 157 -18.99 2.24 -17.16
C GLN A 157 -18.75 2.45 -15.66
N ASP A 158 -18.83 3.69 -15.20
CA ASP A 158 -18.63 4.04 -13.79
C ASP A 158 -19.48 3.17 -12.85
N ASN A 159 -18.83 2.63 -11.82
CA ASN A 159 -19.44 1.80 -10.77
C ASN A 159 -20.16 0.53 -11.28
N ASP A 160 -19.72 -0.04 -12.40
CA ASP A 160 -20.30 -1.29 -12.91
C ASP A 160 -19.71 -2.56 -12.27
N GLY A 161 -18.77 -2.39 -11.33
CA GLY A 161 -18.15 -3.46 -10.55
C GLY A 161 -17.18 -4.30 -11.37
N LYS A 162 -16.66 -3.77 -12.48
CA LYS A 162 -15.81 -4.48 -13.44
C LYS A 162 -14.53 -3.72 -13.72
N ILE A 163 -13.42 -4.41 -13.48
CA ILE A 163 -12.10 -3.92 -13.84
C ILE A 163 -11.75 -4.48 -15.22
N VAL A 164 -11.71 -3.60 -16.22
CA VAL A 164 -11.29 -3.93 -17.58
C VAL A 164 -9.77 -3.88 -17.72
N LYS A 165 -9.23 -4.63 -18.69
CA LYS A 165 -7.78 -4.74 -18.89
C LYS A 165 -7.11 -3.39 -19.19
N ASP A 166 -7.82 -2.49 -19.85
CA ASP A 166 -7.31 -1.17 -20.22
C ASP A 166 -7.16 -0.22 -19.01
N ALA A 167 -8.01 -0.37 -17.98
CA ALA A 167 -7.84 0.30 -16.69
C ALA A 167 -6.50 -0.04 -16.05
N LEU A 168 -6.21 -1.34 -15.97
CA LEU A 168 -4.96 -1.82 -15.40
C LEU A 168 -3.75 -1.36 -16.21
N ARG A 169 -3.84 -1.36 -17.55
CA ARG A 169 -2.80 -0.84 -18.44
C ARG A 169 -2.54 0.65 -18.30
N TRP A 170 -3.52 1.43 -17.86
CA TRP A 170 -3.36 2.86 -17.64
C TRP A 170 -2.74 3.11 -16.26
N LEU A 171 -3.26 2.46 -15.22
CA LEU A 171 -2.77 2.58 -13.85
C LEU A 171 -1.35 1.99 -13.66
N SER A 172 -0.93 1.09 -14.56
CA SER A 172 0.40 0.48 -14.55
C SER A 172 1.50 1.35 -15.20
N ARG A 173 1.21 2.57 -15.66
CA ARG A 173 2.16 3.39 -16.44
C ARG A 173 3.13 4.18 -15.59
#